data_AF-A0A8S2MB77-F1
#
_entry.id   AF-A0A8S2MB77-F1
#
_cell.length_a   1.000
_cell.length_b   1.000
_cell.length_c   1.000
_cell.angle_alpha   90.00
_cell.angle_beta   90.00
_cell.angle_gamma   90.00
#
_symmetry.space_group_name_H-M   'P 1'
#
loop_
_entity.id
_entity.type
_entity.pdbx_description
1 polymer ?
#
loop_
_entity_poly.entity_id
_entity_poly.type
_entity_poly.pdbx_seq_one_letter_code
_entity_poly.pdbx_strand_id
1 'polypeptide(L)'
;MLRINNRLLSLSSPRILAAVGVISRKEQKSHSTLTLQNLNPLVKEVEYAVRGPIVIRAGEIEKQLKGTHKFPFDRVIRANIGDCHASGNQVPLTYIRQVRRRIYFL
;
A
#
# COMPACT_ATOMS: atom_id res chain seq x y z
N MET A 1 -35.68 31.93 61.71
CA MET A 1 -35.55 32.82 60.53
C MET A 1 -34.07 33.01 60.24
N LEU A 2 -33.51 32.30 59.26
CA LEU A 2 -32.24 32.62 58.58
C LEU A 2 -32.20 31.87 57.24
N ARG A 3 -31.91 32.63 56.19
CA ARG A 3 -32.15 32.34 54.76
C ARG A 3 -30.84 31.84 54.14
N ILE A 4 -30.80 30.62 53.62
CA ILE A 4 -29.59 30.09 52.95
C ILE A 4 -29.62 30.57 51.49
N ASN A 5 -28.66 31.43 51.14
CA ASN A 5 -28.50 32.02 49.81
C ASN A 5 -27.59 31.17 48.92
N ASN A 6 -28.05 30.93 47.70
CA ASN A 6 -27.28 30.42 46.56
C ASN A 6 -26.12 31.36 46.21
N ARG A 7 -24.89 31.03 46.63
CA ARG A 7 -23.65 31.49 45.99
C ARG A 7 -22.50 30.68 46.54
N LEU A 8 -22.06 29.67 45.78
CA LEU A 8 -20.65 29.27 45.59
C LEU A 8 -20.60 28.15 44.54
N LEU A 9 -21.18 28.43 43.37
CA LEU A 9 -20.92 27.78 42.09
C LEU A 9 -19.51 28.19 41.57
N SER A 10 -18.43 27.90 42.30
CA SER A 10 -17.09 28.32 41.83
C SER A 10 -15.92 27.40 42.15
N LEU A 11 -16.15 26.14 42.52
CA LEU A 11 -15.07 25.16 42.58
C LEU A 11 -15.49 23.82 41.96
N SER A 12 -15.44 23.75 40.63
CA SER A 12 -15.34 22.47 39.92
C SER A 12 -14.06 22.48 39.10
N SER A 13 -13.00 21.96 39.71
CA SER A 13 -11.74 21.67 39.05
C SER A 13 -11.98 20.86 37.76
N PRO A 14 -11.35 21.22 36.63
CA PRO A 14 -11.53 20.51 35.35
C PRO A 14 -11.11 19.04 35.39
N ARG A 15 -10.45 18.60 36.47
CA ARG A 15 -10.05 17.20 36.69
C ARG A 15 -11.19 16.27 37.10
N ILE A 16 -12.26 16.77 37.72
CA ILE A 16 -13.38 15.90 38.17
C ILE A 16 -14.39 15.65 37.05
N LEU A 17 -14.56 16.59 36.11
CA LEU A 17 -15.46 16.40 34.96
C LEU A 17 -14.98 15.32 33.97
N ALA A 18 -13.67 15.07 33.90
CA ALA A 18 -13.10 14.04 33.02
C ALA A 18 -13.43 12.60 33.46
N ALA A 19 -13.79 12.39 34.73
CA ALA A 19 -14.06 11.05 35.26
C ALA A 19 -15.53 10.59 35.13
N VAL A 20 -16.46 11.50 34.83
CA VAL A 20 -17.91 11.22 34.76
C VAL A 20 -18.54 11.62 33.42
N GLY A 21 -17.77 12.24 32.54
CA GLY A 21 -18.20 12.57 31.19
C GLY A 21 -18.16 11.33 30.29
N VAL A 22 -19.35 10.76 30.04
CA VAL A 22 -19.68 9.93 28.88
C VAL A 22 -19.16 10.64 27.61
N ILE A 23 -17.91 10.38 27.25
CA ILE A 23 -17.40 10.69 25.91
C ILE A 23 -18.05 9.63 25.02
N SER A 24 -19.22 9.97 24.50
CA SER A 24 -19.81 9.27 23.37
C SER A 24 -18.79 9.31 22.23
N ARG A 25 -17.95 8.27 22.15
CA ARG A 25 -17.18 7.98 20.94
C ARG A 25 -18.23 7.77 19.86
N LYS A 26 -18.45 8.79 19.04
CA LYS A 26 -19.03 8.54 17.72
C LYS A 26 -18.05 7.59 17.04
N GLU A 27 -18.39 6.31 17.02
CA GLU A 27 -17.84 5.38 16.04
C GLU A 27 -18.26 5.90 14.67
N GLN A 28 -17.46 6.81 14.11
CA GLN A 28 -17.47 7.04 12.70
C GLN A 28 -16.94 5.75 12.09
N LYS A 29 -17.85 4.90 11.62
CA LYS A 29 -17.54 3.86 10.66
C LYS A 29 -17.20 4.56 9.35
N SER A 30 -16.02 5.18 9.29
CA SER A 30 -15.46 5.66 8.04
C SER A 30 -15.31 4.42 7.18
N HIS A 31 -15.88 4.43 5.97
CA HIS A 31 -15.29 3.62 4.92
C HIS A 31 -13.84 4.07 4.84
N SER A 32 -12.93 3.31 5.43
CA SER A 32 -11.51 3.62 5.51
C SER A 32 -10.94 3.41 4.11
N THR A 33 -11.22 4.35 3.23
CA THR A 33 -10.59 4.41 1.92
C THR A 33 -9.12 4.70 2.15
N LEU A 34 -8.27 3.78 1.68
CA LEU A 34 -6.83 3.93 1.78
C LEU A 34 -6.42 5.12 0.89
N THR A 35 -5.96 6.20 1.50
CA THR A 35 -5.36 7.35 0.81
C THR A 35 -3.88 7.41 1.10
N LEU A 36 -3.09 8.05 0.23
CA LEU A 36 -1.66 8.27 0.49
C LEU A 36 -1.41 9.03 1.80
N GLN A 37 -2.36 9.83 2.27
CA GLN A 37 -2.27 10.56 3.54
C GLN A 37 -2.36 9.60 4.74
N ASN A 38 -3.26 8.63 4.69
CA ASN A 38 -3.52 7.66 5.77
C ASN A 38 -2.63 6.39 5.71
N LEU A 39 -1.68 6.34 4.77
CA LEU A 39 -0.80 5.18 4.60
C LEU A 39 0.36 5.22 5.61
N ASN A 40 0.80 4.05 6.09
CA ASN A 40 1.93 3.93 7.01
C ASN A 40 3.17 4.66 6.44
N PRO A 41 3.78 5.61 7.19
CA PRO A 41 4.96 6.35 6.71
C PRO A 41 6.12 5.44 6.31
N LEU A 42 6.34 4.31 7.00
CA LEU A 42 7.42 3.36 6.67
C LEU A 42 7.27 2.74 5.27
N VAL A 43 6.04 2.62 4.77
CA VAL A 43 5.77 2.11 3.41
C VAL A 43 5.97 3.20 2.36
N LYS A 44 5.89 4.48 2.74
CA LYS A 44 6.18 5.61 1.83
C LYS A 44 7.68 5.77 1.60
N GLU A 45 8.49 5.44 2.60
CA GLU A 45 9.95 5.58 2.56
C GLU A 45 10.67 4.34 2.01
N VAL A 46 10.02 3.17 2.00
CA VAL A 46 10.65 1.95 1.50
C VAL A 46 10.77 1.95 -0.02
N GLU A 47 11.99 1.79 -0.52
CA GLU A 47 12.29 1.72 -1.95
C GLU A 47 12.76 0.32 -2.35
N TYR A 48 12.21 -0.19 -3.46
CA TYR A 48 12.62 -1.46 -4.04
C TYR A 48 13.25 -1.25 -5.42
N ALA A 49 14.57 -1.09 -5.43
CA ALA A 49 15.34 -0.69 -6.61
C ALA A 49 15.12 -1.61 -7.84
N VAL A 50 14.91 -2.90 -7.61
CA VAL A 50 14.71 -3.92 -8.66
C VAL A 50 13.44 -3.69 -9.48
N ARG A 51 12.44 -2.99 -8.92
CA ARG A 51 11.23 -2.54 -9.64
C ARG A 51 11.00 -1.03 -9.49
N GLY A 52 12.07 -0.26 -9.54
CA GLY A 52 12.04 1.20 -9.43
C GLY A 52 11.69 1.93 -10.74
N PRO A 53 11.99 3.25 -10.79
CA PRO A 53 11.62 4.13 -11.91
C PRO A 53 12.14 3.69 -13.28
N ILE A 54 13.33 3.09 -13.34
CA ILE A 54 13.93 2.59 -14.59
C ILE A 54 13.04 1.51 -15.23
N VAL A 55 12.47 0.62 -14.41
CA VAL A 55 11.61 -0.47 -14.87
C VAL A 55 10.27 0.08 -15.36
N ILE A 56 9.76 1.14 -14.73
CA ILE A 56 8.55 1.85 -15.17
C ILE A 56 8.81 2.50 -16.52
N ARG A 57 9.91 3.25 -16.66
CA ARG A 57 10.29 3.91 -17.91
C ARG A 57 10.50 2.91 -19.05
N ALA A 58 11.14 1.78 -18.79
CA ALA A 58 11.28 0.71 -19.77
C ALA A 58 9.90 0.19 -20.26
N GLY A 59 8.88 0.16 -19.41
CA GLY A 59 7.52 -0.21 -19.80
C GLY A 59 6.82 0.84 -20.66
N GLU A 60 7.10 2.12 -20.42
CA GLU A 60 6.64 3.20 -21.30
C GLU A 60 7.29 3.12 -22.68
N ILE A 61 8.60 2.86 -22.73
CA ILE A 61 9.35 2.70 -23.98
C ILE A 61 8.81 1.50 -24.77
N GLU A 62 8.52 0.37 -24.12
CA GLU A 62 7.87 -0.78 -24.75
C GLU A 62 6.50 -0.43 -25.37
N LYS A 63 5.73 0.46 -24.73
CA LYS A 63 4.46 0.96 -25.30
C LYS A 63 4.71 1.90 -26.49
N GLN A 64 5.71 2.77 -26.39
CA GLN A 64 6.06 3.71 -27.46
C GLN A 64 6.61 3.00 -28.70
N LEU A 65 7.40 1.93 -28.51
CA LEU A 65 7.90 1.06 -29.58
C LEU A 65 6.79 0.35 -30.38
N LYS A 66 5.62 0.10 -29.76
CA LYS A 66 4.45 -0.45 -30.47
C LYS A 66 3.72 0.59 -31.32
N GLY A 67 3.98 1.88 -31.07
CA GLY A 67 3.43 2.98 -31.84
C GLY A 67 4.33 3.37 -33.01
N THR A 68 4.32 4.65 -33.35
CA THR A 68 5.09 5.23 -34.46
C THR A 68 6.45 5.82 -34.04
N HIS A 69 6.79 5.76 -32.76
CA HIS A 69 8.06 6.30 -32.25
C HIS A 69 9.23 5.39 -32.62
N LYS A 70 10.23 5.94 -33.31
CA LYS A 70 11.46 5.22 -33.66
C LYS A 70 12.55 5.48 -32.63
N PHE A 71 12.94 4.43 -31.92
CA PHE A 71 14.14 4.39 -31.09
C PHE A 71 15.32 3.81 -31.88
N PRO A 72 16.58 3.99 -31.44
CA PRO A 72 17.74 3.35 -32.07
C PRO A 72 17.83 1.83 -31.80
N PHE A 73 16.76 1.21 -31.30
CA PHE A 73 16.67 -0.21 -30.95
C PHE A 73 15.25 -0.71 -31.23
N ASP A 74 15.13 -2.01 -31.55
CA ASP A 74 13.85 -2.61 -31.94
C ASP A 74 13.05 -3.18 -30.75
N ARG A 75 13.73 -3.52 -29.66
CA ARG A 75 13.11 -4.12 -28.47
C ARG A 75 13.83 -3.76 -27.17
N VAL A 76 13.07 -3.75 -26.08
CA VAL A 76 13.59 -3.64 -24.72
C VAL A 76 13.81 -5.05 -24.16
N ILE A 77 14.99 -5.30 -23.57
CA ILE A 77 15.30 -6.56 -22.88
C ILE A 77 15.35 -6.28 -21.38
N ARG A 78 14.55 -7.02 -20.61
CA ARG A 78 14.47 -6.89 -19.14
C ARG A 78 15.58 -7.72 -18.49
N ALA A 79 16.67 -7.06 -18.11
CA ALA A 79 17.79 -7.68 -17.37
C ALA A 79 17.82 -7.28 -15.88
N ASN A 80 16.77 -6.63 -15.38
CA ASN A 80 16.70 -6.11 -14.01
C ASN A 80 16.36 -7.18 -12.96
N ILE A 81 15.77 -8.31 -13.37
CA ILE A 81 15.42 -9.44 -12.50
C ILE A 81 16.05 -10.68 -13.12
N GLY A 82 16.57 -11.59 -12.29
CA GLY A 82 17.08 -12.90 -12.71
C GLY A 82 15.97 -13.87 -13.13
N ASP A 83 15.08 -13.46 -14.03
CA ASP A 83 14.06 -14.30 -14.63
C ASP A 83 14.59 -14.90 -15.93
N CYS A 84 15.25 -16.05 -15.78
CA CYS A 84 15.81 -16.80 -16.90
C CYS A 84 14.74 -17.31 -17.88
N HIS A 85 13.51 -17.52 -17.42
CA HIS A 85 12.39 -17.92 -18.27
C HIS A 85 11.94 -16.76 -19.17
N ALA A 86 11.83 -15.56 -18.62
CA ALA A 86 11.47 -14.35 -19.38
C ALA A 86 12.57 -13.93 -20.37
N SER A 87 13.82 -14.30 -20.11
CA SER A 87 14.97 -14.05 -20.99
C SER A 87 14.93 -14.88 -22.29
N GLY A 88 14.02 -15.85 -22.41
CA GLY A 88 13.72 -16.57 -23.67
C GLY A 88 14.63 -17.75 -24.00
N ASN A 89 15.78 -17.87 -23.35
CA ASN A 89 16.78 -18.90 -23.65
C ASN A 89 16.69 -20.16 -22.78
N GLN A 90 15.69 -20.27 -21.90
CA GLN A 90 15.55 -21.40 -20.98
C GLN A 90 14.51 -22.42 -21.46
N VAL A 91 14.95 -23.66 -21.67
CA VAL A 91 14.06 -24.80 -21.96
C VAL A 91 13.29 -25.19 -20.69
N PRO A 92 11.95 -25.28 -20.71
CA PRO A 92 11.17 -25.69 -19.55
C PRO A 92 11.49 -27.13 -19.13
N LEU A 93 11.65 -27.35 -17.82
CA LEU A 93 11.92 -28.68 -17.28
C LEU A 93 10.67 -29.58 -17.32
N THR A 94 10.75 -30.68 -18.07
CA THR A 94 9.62 -31.59 -18.34
C THR A 94 9.10 -32.28 -17.07
N TYR A 95 9.99 -32.91 -16.30
CA TYR A 95 9.60 -33.72 -15.14
C TYR A 95 8.85 -32.91 -14.08
N ILE A 96 9.40 -31.76 -13.67
CA ILE A 96 8.80 -30.90 -12.63
C ILE A 96 7.41 -30.40 -13.08
N ARG A 97 7.25 -30.06 -14.36
CA ARG A 97 5.95 -29.62 -14.90
C ARG A 97 4.92 -30.74 -14.94
N GLN A 98 5.34 -31.97 -15.26
CA GLN A 98 4.47 -33.16 -15.25
C GLN A 98 4.02 -33.53 -13.83
N VAL A 99 4.93 -33.51 -12.86
CA VAL A 99 4.62 -33.77 -11.44
C VAL A 99 3.67 -32.70 -10.90
N ARG A 100 3.97 -31.41 -11.13
CA ARG A 100 3.08 -30.30 -10.76
C ARG A 100 1.68 -30.50 -11.33
N ARG A 101 1.56 -30.84 -12.62
CA ARG A 101 0.26 -31.12 -13.26
C ARG A 101 -0.50 -32.22 -12.54
N ARG A 102 0.16 -33.29 -12.09
CA ARG A 102 -0.50 -34.41 -11.41
C ARG A 102 -1.02 -34.04 -10.02
N ILE A 103 -0.31 -33.18 -9.29
CA ILE A 103 -0.69 -32.72 -7.94
C ILE A 103 -1.94 -31.82 -7.99
N TYR A 104 -2.03 -30.88 -8.93
CA TYR A 104 -3.18 -29.96 -9.04
C TYR A 104 -4.43 -30.57 -9.70
N PHE A 105 -4.36 -31.82 -10.16
CA PHE A 105 -5.47 -32.55 -10.80
C PHE A 105 -6.01 -33.70 -9.92
N LEU A 106 -5.68 -33.67 -8.62
CA LEU A 106 -6.31 -34.45 -7.56
C LEU A 106 -7.07 -33.47 -6.66
#